data_AF-A0A2V7HR42-F1
#
_entry.id   AF-A0A2V7HR42-F1
#
_cell.length_a   1.000
_cell.length_b   1.000
_cell.length_c   1.000
_cell.angle_alpha   90.00
_cell.angle_beta   90.00
_cell.angle_gamma   90.00
#
_symmetry.space_group_name_H-M   'P 1'
#
loop_
_entity.id
_entity.type
_entity.pdbx_description
1 polymer ?
#
loop_
_entity_poly.entity_id
_entity_poly.type
_entity_poly.pdbx_seq_one_letter_code
_entity_poly.pdbx_strand_id
1 'polypeptide(L)'
;NDDEDAIMELRMLHKLHRVPDYDLKTPALDAYDVLSMGTLNGARAVGFGGQIGALKPGMKADMILVDLDRVLRDPWMTDELPIAEAFVHRAMGEDVNTAIVGGRVVMQDRRLTTLDVDALYREIRKAARAIGPRQRRHAEALRKLKPYVQDWYNAWLTPDAVTPFYVLNSRR
;
A
#
# COMPACT_ATOMS: atom_id res chain seq x y z
N ASN A 1 0.24 -9.70 -1.51
CA ASN A 1 0.91 -8.41 -1.72
C ASN A 1 1.62 -8.13 -0.42
N ASP A 2 2.91 -8.46 -0.31
CA ASP A 2 3.70 -8.30 0.92
C ASP A 2 4.85 -7.31 0.69
N ASP A 3 4.76 -6.52 -0.39
CA ASP A 3 5.83 -5.64 -0.86
C ASP A 3 5.79 -4.26 -0.16
N GLU A 4 4.90 -4.05 0.81
CA GLU A 4 4.69 -2.80 1.57
C GLU A 4 4.67 -1.50 0.72
N ASP A 5 4.20 -1.58 -0.54
CA ASP A 5 4.15 -0.44 -1.46
C ASP A 5 2.84 0.35 -1.32
N ALA A 6 2.91 1.48 -0.63
CA ALA A 6 1.76 2.36 -0.42
C ALA A 6 1.09 2.85 -1.72
N ILE A 7 1.82 3.02 -2.82
CA ILE A 7 1.24 3.49 -4.09
C ILE A 7 0.43 2.35 -4.73
N MET A 8 0.92 1.12 -4.65
CA MET A 8 0.15 -0.05 -5.08
C MET A 8 -1.10 -0.25 -4.23
N GLU A 9 -1.04 0.00 -2.92
CA GLU A 9 -2.22 -0.05 -2.05
C GLU A 9 -3.27 0.99 -2.42
N LEU A 10 -2.86 2.21 -2.80
CA LEU A 10 -3.78 3.22 -3.35
C LEU A 10 -4.45 2.73 -4.64
N ARG A 11 -3.70 2.08 -5.52
CA ARG A 11 -4.26 1.49 -6.74
C ARG A 11 -5.24 0.37 -6.42
N MET A 12 -4.93 -0.49 -5.45
CA MET A 12 -5.83 -1.55 -5.02
C MET A 12 -7.12 -0.97 -4.46
N LEU A 13 -7.03 0.05 -3.61
CA LEU A 13 -8.18 0.80 -3.10
C LEU A 13 -9.02 1.35 -4.25
N HIS A 14 -8.39 2.01 -5.23
CA HIS A 14 -9.07 2.55 -6.41
C HIS A 14 -9.82 1.47 -7.19
N LYS A 15 -9.26 0.26 -7.35
CA LYS A 15 -9.90 -0.82 -8.12
C LYS A 15 -10.97 -1.56 -7.33
N LEU A 16 -10.76 -1.80 -6.04
CA LEU A 16 -11.66 -2.58 -5.19
C LEU A 16 -12.97 -1.83 -4.91
N HIS A 17 -12.93 -0.50 -4.83
CA HIS A 17 -14.12 0.33 -4.65
C HIS A 17 -15.00 0.43 -5.90
N ARG A 18 -14.57 -0.09 -7.05
CA ARG A 18 -15.37 -0.09 -8.27
C ARG A 18 -16.32 -1.26 -8.28
N VAL A 19 -17.61 -0.96 -8.18
CA VAL A 19 -18.64 -1.94 -8.56
C VAL A 19 -18.62 -2.05 -10.09
N PRO A 20 -18.56 -3.26 -10.66
CA PRO A 20 -18.73 -3.46 -12.09
C PRO A 20 -20.21 -3.24 -12.44
N ASP A 21 -20.59 -1.98 -12.54
CA ASP A 21 -21.92 -1.53 -12.93
C ASP A 21 -21.80 -0.28 -13.83
N TYR A 22 -22.83 -0.01 -14.62
CA TYR A 22 -22.93 1.15 -15.50
C TYR A 22 -23.78 2.28 -14.88
N ASP A 23 -24.03 2.24 -13.57
CA ASP A 23 -24.78 3.28 -12.87
C ASP A 23 -24.00 4.60 -12.81
N LEU A 24 -24.35 5.53 -13.69
CA LEU A 24 -23.78 6.86 -13.75
C LEU A 24 -24.16 7.76 -12.55
N LYS A 25 -25.10 7.34 -11.70
CA LYS A 25 -25.53 8.11 -10.52
C LYS A 25 -24.53 8.00 -9.36
N THR A 26 -23.77 6.90 -9.32
CA THR A 26 -22.77 6.66 -8.28
C THR A 26 -21.41 6.50 -8.95
N PRO A 27 -20.75 7.61 -9.32
CA PRO A 27 -19.47 7.53 -10.00
C PRO A 27 -18.44 6.81 -9.13
N ALA A 28 -17.56 6.04 -9.78
CA ALA A 28 -16.41 5.45 -9.12
C ALA A 28 -15.48 6.55 -8.59
N LEU A 29 -14.70 6.22 -7.55
CA LEU A 29 -13.65 7.09 -7.02
C LEU A 29 -12.70 7.52 -8.14
N ASP A 30 -12.36 8.80 -8.19
CA ASP A 30 -11.32 9.31 -9.07
C ASP A 30 -9.92 9.20 -8.40
N ALA A 31 -8.87 9.60 -9.12
CA ALA A 31 -7.52 9.57 -8.56
C ALA A 31 -7.34 10.51 -7.34
N TYR A 32 -8.03 11.64 -7.29
CA TYR A 32 -7.91 12.61 -6.20
C TYR A 32 -8.65 12.15 -4.93
N ASP A 33 -9.77 11.44 -5.07
CA ASP A 33 -10.45 10.78 -3.96
C ASP A 33 -9.51 9.79 -3.27
N VAL A 34 -8.85 8.95 -4.06
CA VAL A 34 -7.90 7.92 -3.59
C VAL A 34 -6.68 8.56 -2.94
N LEU A 35 -6.10 9.59 -3.57
CA LEU A 35 -4.99 10.36 -2.98
C LEU A 35 -5.41 11.00 -1.66
N SER A 36 -6.62 11.56 -1.59
CA SER A 36 -7.17 12.15 -0.36
C SER A 36 -7.35 11.10 0.73
N MET A 37 -7.78 9.89 0.39
CA MET A 37 -7.86 8.75 1.32
C MET A 37 -6.49 8.38 1.89
N GLY A 38 -5.48 8.28 1.02
CA GLY A 38 -4.10 7.95 1.40
C GLY A 38 -3.34 9.04 2.15
N THR A 39 -3.76 10.30 2.02
CA THR A 39 -3.03 11.45 2.56
C THR A 39 -3.85 12.20 3.60
N LEU A 40 -4.74 13.11 3.16
CA LEU A 40 -5.50 14.00 4.03
C LEU A 40 -6.40 13.27 5.03
N ASN A 41 -7.16 12.27 4.56
CA ASN A 41 -8.06 11.50 5.41
C ASN A 41 -7.29 10.51 6.28
N GLY A 42 -6.23 9.89 5.75
CA GLY A 42 -5.28 9.09 6.53
C GLY A 42 -4.72 9.88 7.71
N ALA A 43 -4.26 11.11 7.47
CA ALA A 43 -3.76 12.01 8.51
C ALA A 43 -4.81 12.28 9.60
N ARG A 44 -6.08 12.49 9.22
CA ARG A 44 -7.18 12.65 10.19
C ARG A 44 -7.39 11.39 11.02
N ALA A 45 -7.38 10.22 10.38
CA ALA A 45 -7.58 8.93 11.04
C ALA A 45 -6.51 8.62 12.10
N VAL A 46 -5.27 9.06 11.88
CA VAL A 46 -4.15 8.83 12.83
C VAL A 46 -3.87 10.02 13.78
N GLY A 47 -4.77 11.00 13.86
CA GLY A 47 -4.65 12.12 14.80
C GLY A 47 -3.74 13.28 14.37
N PHE A 48 -3.30 13.30 13.12
CA PHE A 48 -2.50 14.39 12.52
C PHE A 48 -3.30 15.31 11.59
N GLY A 49 -4.64 15.28 11.71
CA GLY A 49 -5.52 16.14 10.93
C GLY A 49 -5.14 17.61 11.02
N GLY A 50 -5.05 18.29 9.87
CA GLY A 50 -4.64 19.70 9.80
C GLY A 50 -3.14 19.96 9.98
N GLN A 51 -2.33 18.93 10.23
CA GLN A 51 -0.87 19.05 10.36
C GLN A 51 -0.12 18.46 9.16
N ILE A 52 -0.59 17.33 8.62
CA ILE A 52 0.05 16.60 7.50
C ILE A 52 -0.99 16.15 6.47
N GLY A 53 -0.53 15.60 5.35
CA GLY A 53 -1.40 15.01 4.32
C GLY A 53 -1.92 15.99 3.27
N ALA A 54 -1.47 17.25 3.28
CA ALA A 54 -1.70 18.20 2.21
C ALA A 54 -0.59 19.24 2.12
N LEU A 55 -0.32 19.73 0.91
CA LEU A 55 0.64 20.80 0.64
C LEU A 55 -0.05 22.17 0.79
N LYS A 56 -0.16 22.65 2.02
CA LYS A 56 -0.77 23.95 2.34
C LYS A 56 0.09 24.73 3.33
N PRO A 57 0.11 26.07 3.24
CA PRO A 57 0.76 26.90 4.25
C PRO A 57 0.26 26.55 5.67
N GLY A 58 1.18 26.45 6.62
CA GLY A 58 0.89 26.06 8.01
C GLY A 58 0.92 24.55 8.28
N MET A 59 0.98 23.70 7.26
CA MET A 59 1.16 22.25 7.40
C MET A 59 2.64 21.86 7.29
N LYS A 60 3.00 20.66 7.76
CA LYS A 60 4.36 20.13 7.59
C LYS A 60 4.67 19.91 6.11
N ALA A 61 5.92 20.18 5.73
CA ALA A 61 6.43 19.89 4.40
C ALA A 61 6.75 18.40 4.25
N ASP A 62 5.69 17.58 4.22
CA ASP A 62 5.73 16.14 3.95
C ASP A 62 5.34 15.91 2.49
N MET A 63 6.30 15.51 1.66
CA MET A 63 6.08 15.34 0.22
C MET A 63 7.06 14.36 -0.42
N ILE A 64 6.67 13.87 -1.59
CA ILE A 64 7.49 13.03 -2.45
C ILE A 64 7.64 13.68 -3.82
N LEU A 65 8.81 13.48 -4.44
CA LEU A 65 9.04 13.77 -5.86
C LEU A 65 9.07 12.43 -6.59
N VAL A 66 8.19 12.30 -7.58
CA VAL A 66 7.98 11.07 -8.34
C VAL A 66 8.54 11.29 -9.75
N ASP A 67 9.40 10.39 -10.18
CA ASP A 67 9.89 10.34 -11.55
C ASP A 67 8.80 9.72 -12.45
N LEU A 68 8.29 10.52 -13.38
CA LEU A 68 7.21 10.11 -14.27
C LEU A 68 7.71 9.56 -15.60
N ASP A 69 9.02 9.52 -15.84
CA ASP A 69 9.60 9.08 -17.12
C ASP A 69 9.22 7.65 -17.46
N ARG A 70 9.06 6.77 -16.48
CA ARG A 70 8.56 5.41 -16.72
C ARG A 70 7.04 5.39 -16.79
N VAL A 71 6.39 6.14 -15.90
CA VAL A 71 4.94 6.20 -15.73
C VAL A 71 4.24 6.65 -17.01
N LEU A 72 4.84 7.57 -17.76
CA LEU A 72 4.22 8.17 -18.95
C LEU A 72 4.69 7.58 -20.29
N ARG A 73 5.79 6.82 -20.30
CA ARG A 73 6.47 6.40 -21.54
C ARG A 73 5.82 5.22 -22.25
N ASP A 74 5.81 4.04 -21.63
CA ASP A 74 5.43 2.79 -22.30
C ASP A 74 4.56 1.86 -21.43
N PRO A 75 3.38 1.42 -21.91
CA PRO A 75 2.72 1.88 -23.14
C PRO A 75 2.41 3.38 -23.10
N TRP A 76 2.43 4.05 -24.26
CA TRP A 76 2.23 5.50 -24.37
C TRP A 76 0.87 5.94 -23.80
N MET A 77 0.86 7.09 -23.13
CA MET A 77 -0.34 7.76 -22.64
C MET A 77 -0.48 9.14 -23.29
N THR A 78 -1.71 9.55 -23.54
CA THR A 78 -2.01 10.90 -24.01
C THR A 78 -1.60 11.96 -22.99
N ASP A 79 -1.05 13.07 -23.47
CA ASP A 79 -0.67 14.22 -22.64
C ASP A 79 -1.88 14.90 -21.99
N GLU A 80 -3.09 14.62 -22.49
CA GLU A 80 -4.35 15.11 -21.93
C GLU A 80 -4.77 14.36 -20.65
N LEU A 81 -4.16 13.20 -20.35
CA LEU A 81 -4.51 12.44 -19.17
C LEU A 81 -4.00 13.15 -17.91
N PRO A 82 -4.86 13.36 -16.89
CA PRO A 82 -4.42 13.97 -15.64
C PRO A 82 -3.28 13.17 -15.00
N ILE A 83 -2.22 13.87 -14.55
CA ILE A 83 -1.05 13.23 -13.92
C ILE A 83 -1.45 12.38 -12.70
N ALA A 84 -2.47 12.80 -11.94
CA ALA A 84 -2.99 12.03 -10.81
C ALA A 84 -3.53 10.65 -11.25
N GLU A 85 -4.21 10.58 -12.41
CA GLU A 85 -4.71 9.32 -12.97
C GLU A 85 -3.55 8.43 -13.42
N ALA A 86 -2.56 9.00 -14.12
CA ALA A 86 -1.35 8.28 -14.50
C ALA A 86 -0.60 7.72 -13.28
N PHE A 87 -0.47 8.53 -12.22
CA PHE A 87 0.15 8.15 -10.96
C PHE A 87 -0.57 6.98 -10.30
N VAL A 88 -1.88 7.09 -10.00
CA VAL A 88 -2.64 6.03 -9.32
C VAL A 88 -2.63 4.73 -10.14
N HIS A 89 -2.72 4.83 -11.48
CA HIS A 89 -2.79 3.66 -12.34
C HIS A 89 -1.46 2.98 -12.63
N ARG A 90 -0.34 3.71 -12.64
CA ARG A 90 0.93 3.18 -13.16
C ARG A 90 2.12 3.35 -12.23
N ALA A 91 2.13 4.37 -11.36
CA ALA A 91 3.27 4.60 -10.49
C ALA A 91 3.44 3.49 -9.45
N MET A 92 4.69 3.22 -9.06
CA MET A 92 5.05 2.31 -7.98
C MET A 92 6.02 3.02 -7.04
N GLY A 93 6.26 2.46 -5.85
CA GLY A 93 7.20 3.02 -4.88
C GLY A 93 8.60 3.24 -5.45
N GLU A 94 8.99 2.47 -6.47
CA GLU A 94 10.27 2.68 -7.16
C GLU A 94 10.34 3.93 -8.06
N ASP A 95 9.20 4.53 -8.43
CA ASP A 95 9.20 5.81 -9.13
C ASP A 95 9.44 6.98 -8.17
N VAL A 96 9.37 6.77 -6.86
CA VAL A 96 9.69 7.83 -5.90
C VAL A 96 11.19 8.07 -5.92
N ASN A 97 11.59 9.24 -6.41
CA ASN A 97 12.99 9.67 -6.49
C ASN A 97 13.45 10.27 -5.14
N THR A 98 12.64 11.18 -4.58
CA THR A 98 13.00 11.95 -3.38
C THR A 98 11.83 11.96 -2.40
N ALA A 99 12.12 11.85 -1.10
CA ALA A 99 11.14 11.95 -0.03
C ALA A 99 11.58 13.00 0.98
N ILE A 100 10.64 13.86 1.38
CA ILE A 100 10.84 14.98 2.30
C ILE A 100 9.83 14.82 3.44
N VAL A 101 10.33 14.87 4.67
CA VAL A 101 9.51 14.76 5.90
C VAL A 101 9.83 15.94 6.80
N GLY A 102 8.82 16.75 7.10
CA GLY A 102 8.94 17.97 7.89
C GLY A 102 9.92 18.98 7.29
N GLY A 103 10.07 19.00 5.96
CA GLY A 103 11.05 19.84 5.26
C GLY A 103 12.47 19.28 5.20
N ARG A 104 12.73 18.12 5.79
CA ARG A 104 14.03 17.44 5.71
C ARG A 104 14.00 16.37 4.63
N VAL A 105 14.94 16.43 3.70
CA VAL A 105 15.15 15.37 2.69
C VAL A 105 15.63 14.11 3.42
N VAL A 106 14.83 13.03 3.36
CA VAL A 106 15.14 11.73 3.97
C VAL A 106 15.59 10.67 2.95
N MET A 107 15.26 10.91 1.68
CA MET A 107 15.71 10.14 0.52
C MET A 107 15.91 11.10 -0.65
N GLN A 108 17.00 10.95 -1.41
CA GLN A 108 17.28 11.69 -2.63
C GLN A 108 17.90 10.76 -3.66
N ASP A 109 17.49 10.86 -4.93
CA ASP A 109 17.96 9.99 -6.01
C ASP A 109 17.87 8.50 -5.64
N ARG A 110 16.76 8.13 -4.99
CA ARG A 110 16.46 6.78 -4.48
C ARG A 110 17.44 6.26 -3.43
N ARG A 111 18.23 7.14 -2.80
CA ARG A 111 19.17 6.81 -1.72
C ARG A 111 18.74 7.48 -0.43
N LEU A 112 18.65 6.70 0.64
CA LEU A 112 18.35 7.24 1.98
C LEU A 112 19.50 8.13 2.44
N THR A 113 19.17 9.34 2.89
CA THR A 113 20.14 10.35 3.36
C THR A 113 20.36 10.27 4.87
N THR A 114 19.55 9.46 5.56
CA THR A 114 19.45 9.44 7.02
C THR A 114 19.94 8.15 7.66
N LEU A 115 20.24 7.13 6.84
CA LEU A 115 20.58 5.81 7.34
C LEU A 115 21.52 5.08 6.38
N ASP A 116 22.53 4.40 6.92
CA ASP A 116 23.35 3.44 6.18
C ASP A 116 22.59 2.11 6.09
N VAL A 117 21.98 1.89 4.93
CA VAL A 117 21.15 0.71 4.65
C VAL A 117 21.97 -0.57 4.74
N ASP A 118 23.21 -0.56 4.26
CA ASP A 118 24.07 -1.73 4.29
C ASP A 118 24.50 -2.08 5.72
N ALA A 119 24.82 -1.07 6.53
CA ALA A 119 25.10 -1.26 7.96
C ALA A 119 23.89 -1.81 8.70
N LEU A 120 22.70 -1.25 8.47
CA LEU A 120 21.47 -1.73 9.07
C LEU A 120 21.23 -3.20 8.72
N TYR A 121 21.34 -3.58 7.44
CA TYR A 121 21.15 -4.97 7.05
C TYR A 121 22.23 -5.91 7.58
N ARG A 122 23.47 -5.45 7.79
CA ARG A 122 24.50 -6.23 8.49
C ARG A 122 24.08 -6.51 9.94
N GLU A 123 23.56 -5.51 10.65
CA GLU A 123 23.04 -5.65 12.01
C GLU A 123 21.83 -6.59 12.07
N ILE A 124 20.83 -6.39 11.20
CA ILE A 124 19.64 -7.25 11.11
C ILE A 124 20.05 -8.70 10.86
N ARG A 125 20.96 -8.95 9.90
CA ARG A 125 21.43 -10.32 9.62
C ARG A 125 22.15 -10.95 10.82
N LYS A 126 22.89 -10.16 11.61
CA LYS A 126 23.54 -10.65 12.82
C LYS A 126 22.51 -11.03 13.89
N ALA A 127 21.47 -10.21 14.07
CA ALA A 127 20.39 -10.47 15.02
C ALA A 127 19.50 -11.65 14.60
N ALA A 128 19.14 -11.73 13.31
CA ALA A 128 18.24 -12.75 12.77
C ALA A 128 18.82 -14.16 12.76
N ARG A 129 20.17 -14.30 12.72
CA ARG A 129 20.85 -15.60 12.82
C ARG A 129 20.58 -16.32 14.15
N ALA A 130 20.15 -15.61 15.19
CA ALA A 130 19.77 -16.19 16.46
C ALA A 130 18.25 -16.12 16.65
N ILE A 131 17.54 -17.21 16.36
CA ILE A 131 16.17 -17.36 16.86
C ILE A 131 16.27 -17.47 18.38
N GLY A 132 15.93 -16.38 19.06
CA GLY A 132 15.99 -16.29 20.51
C GLY A 132 15.08 -17.32 21.18
N PRO A 133 15.34 -17.66 22.46
CA PRO A 133 14.54 -18.65 23.19
C PRO A 133 13.05 -18.33 23.20
N ARG A 134 12.68 -17.04 23.22
CA ARG A 134 11.30 -16.58 23.15
C ARG A 134 10.65 -16.91 21.81
N GLN A 135 11.30 -16.60 20.69
CA GLN A 135 10.77 -16.94 19.36
C GLN A 135 10.66 -18.45 19.16
N ARG A 136 11.63 -19.24 19.67
CA ARG A 136 11.54 -20.72 19.61
C ARG A 136 10.33 -21.25 20.35
N ARG A 137 10.13 -20.82 21.61
CA ARG A 137 8.95 -21.22 22.40
C ARG A 137 7.64 -20.83 21.73
N HIS A 138 7.57 -19.63 21.14
CA HIS A 138 6.39 -19.18 20.42
C HIS A 138 6.13 -20.01 19.16
N ALA A 139 7.16 -20.28 18.36
CA ALA A 139 7.06 -21.12 17.16
C ALA A 139 6.65 -22.57 17.52
N GLU A 140 7.20 -23.15 18.58
CA GLU A 140 6.81 -24.47 19.07
C GLU A 140 5.35 -24.50 19.55
N ALA A 141 4.91 -23.49 20.30
CA ALA A 141 3.52 -23.35 20.73
C ALA A 141 2.57 -23.24 19.52
N LEU A 142 2.89 -22.38 18.56
CA LEU A 142 2.12 -22.26 17.31
C LEU A 142 2.11 -23.57 16.53
N ARG A 143 3.24 -24.29 16.46
CA ARG A 143 3.31 -25.59 15.75
C ARG A 143 2.41 -26.64 16.40
N LYS A 144 2.30 -26.63 17.73
CA LYS A 144 1.36 -27.50 18.48
C LYS A 144 -0.10 -27.10 18.27
N LEU A 145 -0.39 -25.80 18.15
CA LEU A 145 -1.74 -25.28 17.94
C LEU A 145 -2.23 -25.42 16.49
N LYS A 146 -1.31 -25.38 15.52
CA LYS A 146 -1.62 -25.34 14.08
C LYS A 146 -2.62 -26.42 13.61
N PRO A 147 -2.53 -27.69 14.02
CA PRO A 147 -3.50 -28.71 13.61
C PRO A 147 -4.92 -28.38 14.08
N TYR A 148 -5.09 -27.95 15.34
CA TYR A 148 -6.40 -27.61 15.89
C TYR A 148 -7.03 -26.39 15.22
N VAL A 149 -6.22 -25.37 14.92
CA VAL A 149 -6.68 -24.19 14.18
C VAL A 149 -7.10 -24.57 12.76
N GLN A 150 -6.32 -25.44 12.09
CA GLN A 150 -6.65 -25.94 10.76
C GLN A 150 -7.96 -26.75 10.77
N ASP A 151 -8.13 -27.65 11.73
CA ASP A 151 -9.35 -28.46 11.88
C ASP A 151 -10.57 -27.56 12.15
N TRP A 152 -10.41 -26.52 12.97
CA TRP A 152 -11.46 -25.52 13.23
C TRP A 152 -11.87 -24.77 11.95
N TYR A 153 -10.91 -24.29 11.14
CA TYR A 153 -11.19 -23.65 9.86
C TYR A 153 -11.83 -24.61 8.85
N ASN A 154 -11.37 -25.86 8.79
CA ASN A 154 -11.96 -26.88 7.93
C ASN A 154 -13.42 -27.17 8.31
N ALA A 155 -13.75 -27.14 9.60
CA ALA A 155 -15.13 -27.31 10.08
C ALA A 155 -16.02 -26.09 9.80
N TRP A 156 -15.44 -24.89 9.65
CA TRP A 156 -16.16 -23.67 9.26
C TRP A 156 -16.55 -23.64 7.79
N LEU A 157 -15.73 -24.23 6.92
CA LEU A 157 -15.96 -24.27 5.49
C LEU A 157 -16.79 -25.50 5.12
N THR A 158 -18.11 -25.40 5.21
CA THR A 158 -19.02 -26.37 4.60
C THR A 158 -19.18 -26.05 3.11
N PRO A 159 -18.70 -26.90 2.17
CA PRO A 159 -18.78 -26.65 0.73
C PRO A 159 -20.21 -26.44 0.23
N ASP A 160 -21.18 -27.03 0.94
CA ASP A 160 -22.57 -27.12 0.50
C ASP A 160 -23.47 -26.00 1.05
N ALA A 161 -22.96 -25.15 1.97
CA ALA A 161 -23.78 -24.16 2.69
C ALA A 161 -23.59 -22.70 2.21
N VAL A 162 -22.68 -22.46 1.27
CA VAL A 162 -22.36 -21.10 0.83
C VAL A 162 -22.74 -20.95 -0.65
N THR A 163 -24.00 -20.61 -0.91
CA THR A 163 -24.36 -20.00 -2.19
C THR A 163 -23.77 -18.59 -2.16
N PRO A 164 -22.74 -18.27 -2.96
CA PRO A 164 -22.14 -16.94 -2.91
C PRO A 164 -23.18 -15.91 -3.36
N PHE A 165 -23.33 -14.82 -2.60
CA PHE A 165 -24.27 -13.74 -2.96
C PHE A 165 -23.95 -13.12 -4.34
N TYR A 166 -22.68 -13.18 -4.76
CA TYR A 166 -22.24 -12.87 -6.11
C TYR A 166 -21.53 -14.06 -6.75
N VAL A 167 -22.04 -14.53 -7.88
CA VAL A 167 -21.31 -15.41 -8.78
C VAL A 167 -20.41 -14.52 -9.64
N LEU A 168 -19.10 -14.51 -9.35
CA LEU A 168 -18.12 -13.90 -10.23
C LEU A 168 -18.28 -14.52 -11.61
N ASN A 169 -18.56 -13.66 -12.59
CA ASN A 169 -18.98 -13.94 -13.95
C ASN A 169 -18.19 -15.09 -14.61
N SER A 170 -18.57 -16.33 -14.33
CA SER A 170 -18.13 -17.49 -15.07
C SER A 170 -18.94 -17.47 -16.35
N ARG A 171 -18.37 -16.92 -17.42
CA ARG A 171 -18.91 -17.07 -18.78
C ARG A 171 -19.32 -18.54 -18.95
N ARG A 172 -20.60 -18.78 -19.19
CA ARG A 172 -21.08 -19.99 -19.86
C ARG A 172 -21.07 -19.74 -21.36
#